data_AF-A0A4U5M2H6-F1
#
_entry.id   AF-A0A4U5M2H6-F1
#
_cell.length_a   1.000
_cell.length_b   1.000
_cell.length_c   1.000
_cell.angle_alpha   90.00
_cell.angle_beta   90.00
_cell.angle_gamma   90.00
#
_symmetry.space_group_name_H-M   'P 1'
#
loop_
_entity.id
_entity.type
_entity.pdbx_description
1 polymer ?
#
loop_
_entity_poly.entity_id
_entity_poly.type
_entity_poly.pdbx_seq_one_letter_code
_entity_poly.pdbx_strand_id
1 'polypeptide(L)'
;MLRKTYFVNSCYKLMFLVGLNDVLTIVASCLITGYLMIKGTVFCTHPTLQYVTGSIGISLWAGQCVSCVALALNRCLDFWSPRLSEFLFDGRRTYIHYALIGAVITYIIVFTKPATLSSEIYMWLYDPYILLPQELVDHSVYTNLAHDLMTYICIPSLFVLYTFLIISIRVKSKGLSSQNTAQLKVAEATFDQLTNNSHVSDSLASGPYLFLKFLRRNAVPC
;
A
#
# COMPACT_ATOMS: atom_id res chain seq x y z
N MET A 1 22.60 -7.46 -8.84
CA MET A 1 21.71 -8.65 -8.85
C MET A 1 20.49 -8.47 -9.79
N LEU A 2 20.65 -7.85 -10.98
CA LEU A 2 19.58 -7.73 -11.97
C LEU A 2 19.84 -8.72 -13.11
N ARG A 3 19.41 -9.98 -12.95
CA ARG A 3 19.52 -10.99 -14.01
C ARG A 3 18.30 -10.87 -14.92
N LYS A 4 18.51 -10.55 -16.21
CA LYS A 4 17.43 -10.35 -17.22
C LYS A 4 16.40 -11.48 -17.28
N THR A 5 16.79 -12.70 -16.91
CA THR A 5 15.94 -13.90 -16.91
C THR A 5 14.70 -13.78 -16.01
N TYR A 6 14.74 -13.02 -14.91
CA TYR A 6 13.60 -12.88 -14.00
C TYR A 6 12.56 -11.86 -14.47
N PHE A 7 12.94 -10.92 -15.35
CA PHE A 7 12.02 -9.94 -15.96
C PHE A 7 11.17 -10.54 -17.09
N VAL A 8 11.25 -11.84 -17.33
CA VAL A 8 10.34 -12.53 -18.24
C VAL A 8 8.95 -12.61 -17.61
N ASN A 9 8.87 -12.84 -16.29
CA ASN A 9 7.60 -12.98 -15.58
C ASN A 9 7.05 -11.61 -15.16
N SER A 10 5.81 -11.33 -15.53
CA SER A 10 5.11 -10.08 -15.22
C SER A 10 4.99 -9.80 -13.72
N CYS A 11 4.96 -10.84 -12.90
CA CYS A 11 4.92 -10.71 -11.45
C CYS A 11 6.20 -10.05 -10.88
N TYR A 12 7.39 -10.43 -11.37
CA TYR A 12 8.65 -9.84 -10.92
C TYR A 12 8.77 -8.38 -11.33
N LYS A 13 8.26 -8.03 -12.52
CA LYS A 13 8.17 -6.64 -12.98
C LYS A 13 7.34 -5.79 -12.02
N LEU A 14 6.15 -6.27 -11.62
CA LEU A 14 5.28 -5.55 -10.69
C LEU A 14 5.92 -5.44 -9.29
N MET A 15 6.50 -6.53 -8.78
CA MET A 15 7.18 -6.52 -7.47
C MET A 15 8.35 -5.54 -7.43
N PHE A 16 9.12 -5.42 -8.52
CA PHE A 16 10.20 -4.45 -8.60
C PHE A 16 9.70 -3.00 -8.53
N LEU A 17 8.59 -2.69 -9.20
CA LEU A 17 8.00 -1.35 -9.16
C LEU A 17 7.47 -1.00 -7.78
N VAL A 18 6.72 -1.93 -7.17
CA VAL A 18 6.20 -1.76 -5.79
C VAL A 18 7.36 -1.50 -4.84
N GLY A 19 8.45 -2.27 -4.94
CA GLY A 19 9.64 -2.07 -4.11
C GLY A 19 10.33 -0.72 -4.34
N LEU A 20 10.38 -0.24 -5.58
CA LEU A 20 10.90 1.10 -5.87
C LEU A 20 10.03 2.18 -5.22
N ASN A 21 8.71 2.06 -5.32
CA ASN A 21 7.76 3.00 -4.72
C ASN A 21 7.82 2.97 -3.18
N ASP A 22 8.02 1.81 -2.56
CA ASP A 22 8.23 1.68 -1.12
C ASP A 22 9.48 2.41 -0.65
N VAL A 23 10.61 2.27 -1.35
CA VAL A 23 11.84 2.97 -1.00
C VAL A 23 11.64 4.49 -1.08
N LEU A 24 10.99 4.98 -2.13
CA LEU A 24 10.66 6.40 -2.28
C LEU A 24 9.75 6.90 -1.15
N THR A 25 8.73 6.11 -0.80
CA THR A 25 7.79 6.43 0.27
C THR A 25 8.48 6.47 1.62
N ILE A 26 9.41 5.55 1.92
CA ILE A 26 10.18 5.56 3.17
C ILE A 26 11.04 6.81 3.27
N VAL A 27 11.70 7.22 2.18
CA VAL A 27 12.51 8.45 2.18
C VAL A 27 11.64 9.67 2.49
N ALA A 28 10.49 9.80 1.83
CA ALA A 28 9.57 10.92 2.07
C ALA A 28 8.96 10.87 3.48
N SER A 29 8.43 9.72 3.88
CA SER A 29 7.63 9.58 5.11
C SER A 29 8.46 9.44 6.37
N CYS A 30 9.66 8.85 6.33
CA CYS A 30 10.48 8.62 7.51
C CYS A 30 11.60 9.66 7.66
N LEU A 31 12.39 9.89 6.60
CA LEU A 31 13.56 10.79 6.71
C LEU A 31 13.11 12.26 6.76
N ILE A 32 12.26 12.68 5.81
CA ILE A 32 11.83 14.08 5.74
C ILE A 32 10.87 14.41 6.89
N THR A 33 9.84 13.60 7.12
CA THR A 33 8.93 13.79 8.27
C THR A 33 9.68 13.76 9.59
N GLY A 34 10.63 12.83 9.78
CA GLY A 34 11.42 12.73 11.00
C GLY A 34 12.27 13.99 11.25
N TYR A 35 12.91 14.52 10.21
CA TYR A 35 13.63 15.78 10.30
C TYR A 35 12.73 16.96 10.68
N LEU A 36 11.57 17.08 10.03
CA LEU A 36 10.58 18.14 10.31
C LEU A 36 10.03 18.04 11.74
N MET A 37 9.85 16.81 12.23
CA MET A 37 9.35 16.53 13.58
C MET A 37 10.37 16.91 14.65
N ILE A 38 11.67 16.61 14.46
CA ILE A 38 12.74 17.05 15.39
C ILE A 38 12.82 18.57 15.45
N LYS A 39 12.57 19.25 14.34
CA LYS A 39 12.53 20.71 14.27
C LYS A 39 11.24 21.32 14.83
N GLY A 40 10.21 20.51 15.11
CA GLY A 40 8.90 20.99 15.60
C GLY A 40 8.20 21.93 14.61
N THR A 41 8.34 21.68 13.31
CA THR A 41 7.82 22.60 12.29
C THR A 41 6.31 22.44 12.10
N VAL A 42 5.59 23.55 12.18
CA VAL A 42 4.23 23.69 11.64
C VAL A 42 4.26 24.29 10.23
N PHE A 43 3.15 24.18 9.48
CA PHE A 43 3.04 24.67 8.11
C PHE A 43 3.57 26.10 7.91
N CYS A 44 3.33 27.00 8.87
CA CYS A 44 3.77 28.39 8.81
C CYS A 44 5.29 28.59 8.86
N THR A 45 6.06 27.62 9.37
CA THR A 45 7.52 27.77 9.53
C THR A 45 8.29 27.48 8.24
N HIS A 46 7.87 26.48 7.48
CA HIS A 46 8.52 26.05 6.23
C HIS A 46 7.47 25.63 5.19
N PRO A 47 6.66 26.58 4.67
CA PRO A 47 5.48 26.27 3.87
C PRO A 47 5.83 25.60 2.53
N THR A 48 6.92 26.02 1.88
CA THR A 48 7.34 25.46 0.59
C THR A 48 7.79 24.01 0.70
N LEU A 49 8.60 23.70 1.71
CA LEU A 49 9.11 22.35 1.95
C LEU A 49 7.98 21.40 2.36
N GLN A 50 7.07 21.84 3.24
CA GLN A 50 5.92 21.04 3.64
C GLN A 50 4.93 20.82 2.50
N TYR A 51 4.69 21.83 1.66
CA TYR A 51 3.83 21.70 0.48
C TYR A 51 4.36 20.63 -0.48
N VAL A 52 5.64 20.73 -0.87
CA VAL A 52 6.26 19.79 -1.80
C VAL A 52 6.29 18.37 -1.22
N THR A 53 6.70 18.24 0.04
CA THR A 53 6.79 16.93 0.70
C THR A 53 5.42 16.29 0.90
N GLY A 54 4.42 17.08 1.28
CA GLY A 54 3.03 16.63 1.46
C GLY A 54 2.40 16.15 0.17
N SER A 55 2.55 16.90 -0.92
CA SER A 55 2.07 16.47 -2.24
C SER A 55 2.74 15.17 -2.70
N ILE A 56 4.06 15.08 -2.58
CA ILE A 56 4.82 13.88 -2.97
C ILE A 56 4.40 12.70 -2.09
N GLY A 57 4.34 12.88 -0.77
CA GLY A 57 3.99 11.84 0.20
C GLY A 57 2.62 11.22 -0.08
N ILE A 58 1.58 12.03 -0.27
CA ILE A 58 0.24 11.53 -0.62
C ILE A 58 0.26 10.83 -1.99
N SER A 59 0.92 11.41 -2.98
CA SER A 59 0.95 10.83 -4.32
C SER A 59 1.64 9.47 -4.36
N LEU A 60 2.74 9.29 -3.62
CA LEU A 60 3.42 8.01 -3.49
C LEU A 60 2.57 6.99 -2.72
N TRP A 61 1.88 7.43 -1.67
CA TRP A 61 0.94 6.61 -0.92
C TRP A 61 -0.22 6.11 -1.79
N ALA A 62 -0.81 7.02 -2.57
CA ALA A 62 -1.83 6.73 -3.57
C ALA A 62 -1.36 5.69 -4.59
N GLY A 63 -0.18 5.92 -5.18
CA GLY A 63 0.46 5.01 -6.11
C GLY A 63 0.71 3.63 -5.49
N GLN A 64 1.08 3.59 -4.21
CA GLN A 64 1.32 2.34 -3.49
C GLN A 64 0.03 1.53 -3.31
N CYS A 65 -1.07 2.17 -2.93
CA CYS A 65 -2.36 1.51 -2.79
C CYS A 65 -2.80 0.83 -4.10
N VAL A 66 -2.73 1.54 -5.23
CA VAL A 66 -3.07 1.00 -6.55
C VAL A 66 -2.13 -0.14 -6.95
N SER A 67 -0.83 0.01 -6.69
CA SER A 67 0.18 -1.01 -6.99
C SER A 67 -0.03 -2.30 -6.18
N CYS A 68 -0.40 -2.18 -4.91
CA CYS A 68 -0.72 -3.31 -4.05
C CYS A 68 -1.98 -4.06 -4.55
N VAL A 69 -3.02 -3.35 -4.96
CA VAL A 69 -4.25 -3.96 -5.51
C VAL A 69 -3.91 -4.75 -6.77
N ALA A 70 -3.13 -4.16 -7.66
CA ALA A 70 -2.68 -4.80 -8.88
C ALA A 70 -1.84 -6.06 -8.63
N LEU A 71 -0.93 -6.01 -7.65
CA LEU A 71 -0.13 -7.15 -7.27
C LEU A 71 -1.00 -8.28 -6.71
N ALA A 72 -1.96 -7.95 -5.84
CA ALA A 72 -2.90 -8.92 -5.29
C ALA A 72 -3.77 -9.56 -6.39
N LEU A 73 -4.27 -8.76 -7.33
CA LEU A 73 -5.00 -9.26 -8.51
C LEU A 73 -4.13 -10.19 -9.35
N ASN A 74 -2.89 -9.79 -9.66
CA ASN A 74 -1.96 -10.62 -10.41
C ASN A 74 -1.75 -11.99 -9.73
N ARG A 75 -1.62 -12.03 -8.40
CA ARG A 75 -1.48 -13.28 -7.65
C ARG A 75 -2.75 -14.14 -7.65
N CYS A 76 -3.93 -13.53 -7.56
CA CYS A 76 -5.21 -14.25 -7.63
C CYS A 76 -5.40 -14.88 -9.01
N LEU A 77 -5.10 -14.12 -10.08
CA LEU A 77 -5.22 -14.60 -11.46
C LEU A 77 -4.21 -15.71 -11.75
N ASP A 78 -2.96 -15.58 -11.32
CA ASP A 78 -1.94 -16.61 -11.50
C ASP A 78 -2.34 -17.94 -10.82
N PHE A 79 -3.07 -17.87 -9.71
CA PHE A 79 -3.53 -19.05 -8.98
C PHE A 79 -4.75 -19.76 -9.62
N TRP A 80 -5.71 -18.98 -10.13
CA TRP A 80 -6.98 -19.49 -10.68
C TRP A 80 -6.96 -19.70 -12.19
N SER A 81 -6.35 -18.79 -12.95
CA SER A 81 -6.32 -18.81 -14.40
C SER A 81 -5.03 -18.16 -14.92
N PRO A 82 -3.94 -18.93 -15.07
CA PRO A 82 -2.67 -18.40 -15.59
C PRO A 82 -2.81 -17.79 -16.99
N ARG A 83 -3.75 -18.29 -17.81
CA ARG A 83 -4.06 -17.72 -19.13
C ARG A 83 -4.61 -16.29 -19.06
N LEU A 84 -5.42 -15.99 -18.04
CA LEU A 84 -5.95 -14.63 -17.84
C LEU A 84 -4.88 -13.72 -17.25
N SER A 85 -4.02 -14.25 -16.39
CA SER A 85 -2.83 -13.53 -15.88
C SER A 85 -1.90 -13.11 -17.02
N GLU A 86 -1.59 -14.03 -17.94
CA GLU A 86 -0.81 -13.73 -19.14
C GLU A 86 -1.52 -12.69 -20.02
N PHE A 87 -2.84 -12.82 -20.24
CA PHE A 87 -3.56 -11.83 -21.04
C PHE A 87 -3.53 -10.42 -20.44
N LEU A 88 -3.69 -10.28 -19.11
CA LEU A 88 -3.76 -8.97 -18.46
C LEU A 88 -2.37 -8.34 -18.24
N PHE A 89 -1.38 -9.16 -17.88
CA PHE A 89 -0.09 -8.66 -17.37
C PHE A 89 1.11 -8.98 -18.27
N ASP A 90 0.99 -9.77 -19.34
CA ASP A 90 2.14 -10.16 -20.16
C ASP A 90 2.62 -9.09 -21.15
N GLY A 91 3.92 -9.16 -21.47
CA GLY A 91 4.57 -8.39 -22.51
C GLY A 91 4.50 -6.88 -22.33
N ARG A 92 3.90 -6.20 -23.32
CA ARG A 92 3.82 -4.73 -23.41
C ARG A 92 2.72 -4.13 -22.53
N ARG A 93 1.78 -4.94 -22.05
CA ARG A 93 0.62 -4.49 -21.23
C ARG A 93 1.01 -4.15 -19.80
N THR A 94 2.09 -4.74 -19.28
CA THR A 94 2.66 -4.34 -17.98
C THR A 94 3.08 -2.86 -17.97
N TYR A 95 3.51 -2.31 -19.12
CA TYR A 95 3.80 -0.87 -19.23
C TYR A 95 2.55 0.02 -19.15
N ILE A 96 1.39 -0.48 -19.57
CA ILE A 96 0.12 0.23 -19.36
C ILE A 96 -0.16 0.34 -17.86
N HIS A 97 0.13 -0.72 -17.11
CA HIS A 97 -0.03 -0.73 -15.67
C HIS A 97 0.92 0.27 -14.98
N TYR A 98 2.17 0.34 -15.44
CA TYR A 98 3.12 1.37 -14.99
C TYR A 98 2.68 2.79 -15.34
N ALA A 99 2.18 2.99 -16.56
CA ALA A 99 1.64 4.28 -16.98
C ALA A 99 0.42 4.69 -16.14
N LEU A 100 -0.45 3.74 -15.78
CA LEU A 100 -1.61 4.00 -14.93
C LEU A 100 -1.19 4.46 -13.53
N ILE A 101 -0.24 3.76 -12.89
CA ILE A 101 0.29 4.14 -11.57
C ILE A 101 0.95 5.53 -11.65
N GLY A 102 1.80 5.76 -12.66
CA GLY A 102 2.42 7.07 -12.89
C GLY A 102 1.41 8.19 -13.14
N ALA A 103 0.32 7.89 -13.86
CA ALA A 103 -0.76 8.84 -14.12
C ALA A 103 -1.53 9.19 -12.83
N VAL A 104 -1.81 8.21 -11.96
CA VAL A 104 -2.45 8.46 -10.65
C VAL A 104 -1.54 9.34 -9.78
N ILE A 105 -0.26 9.02 -9.69
CA ILE A 105 0.72 9.82 -8.92
C ILE A 105 0.74 11.26 -9.46
N THR A 106 0.86 11.43 -10.77
CA THR A 106 0.91 12.76 -11.41
C THR A 106 -0.39 13.53 -11.21
N TYR A 107 -1.55 12.88 -11.33
CA TYR A 107 -2.85 13.48 -11.09
C TYR A 107 -2.98 14.02 -9.67
N ILE A 108 -2.54 13.24 -8.67
CA ILE A 108 -2.56 13.66 -7.27
C ILE A 108 -1.59 14.83 -7.03
N ILE A 109 -0.39 14.83 -7.63
CA ILE A 109 0.55 15.95 -7.45
C ILE A 109 -0.01 17.27 -8.00
N VAL A 110 -0.71 17.23 -9.14
CA VAL A 110 -1.12 18.46 -9.86
C VAL A 110 -2.50 18.96 -9.44
N PHE A 111 -3.47 18.06 -9.24
CA PHE A 111 -4.89 18.43 -9.08
C PHE A 111 -5.41 18.30 -7.65
N THR A 112 -4.59 17.78 -6.74
CA THR A 112 -5.04 17.42 -5.39
C THR A 112 -4.36 18.30 -4.35
N LYS A 113 -5.07 18.59 -3.24
CA LYS A 113 -4.54 19.40 -2.14
C LYS A 113 -3.43 18.62 -1.43
N PRO A 114 -2.32 19.27 -1.03
CA PRO A 114 -1.29 18.62 -0.22
C PRO A 114 -1.79 18.33 1.19
N ALA A 115 -1.18 17.34 1.84
CA ALA A 115 -1.24 17.22 3.29
C ALA A 115 -0.17 18.12 3.90
N THR A 116 -0.47 18.63 5.07
CA THR A 116 0.42 19.46 5.87
C THR A 116 0.81 18.68 7.12
N LEU A 117 2.05 18.86 7.58
CA LEU A 117 2.52 18.20 8.78
C LEU A 117 2.21 19.10 9.98
N SER A 118 1.45 18.57 10.93
CA SER A 118 1.30 19.20 12.24
C SER A 118 2.16 18.47 13.26
N SER A 119 3.17 19.15 13.80
CA SER A 119 4.03 18.61 14.86
C SER A 119 3.34 18.53 16.22
N GLU A 120 2.19 19.19 16.41
CA GLU A 120 1.44 19.12 17.66
C GLU A 120 0.76 17.76 17.85
N ILE A 121 0.32 17.17 16.75
CA ILE A 121 -0.39 15.87 16.70
C ILE A 121 0.39 14.80 15.94
N TYR A 122 1.63 15.12 15.56
CA TYR A 122 2.59 14.21 14.93
C TYR A 122 2.06 13.49 13.67
N MET A 123 1.19 14.15 12.89
CA MET A 123 0.55 13.53 11.72
C MET A 123 0.43 14.49 10.53
N TRP A 124 0.36 13.88 9.34
CA TRP A 124 0.07 14.57 8.08
C TRP A 124 -1.44 14.63 7.89
N LEU A 125 -1.96 15.84 7.69
CA LEU A 125 -3.38 16.11 7.57
C LEU A 125 -3.68 17.04 6.41
N TYR A 126 -4.81 16.81 5.76
CA TYR A 126 -5.36 17.79 4.83
C TYR A 126 -5.90 19.03 5.55
N ASP A 127 -6.42 18.83 6.76
CA ASP A 127 -6.91 19.89 7.62
C ASP A 127 -5.94 20.18 8.77
N PRO A 128 -5.15 21.28 8.67
CA PRO A 128 -4.23 21.67 9.74
C PRO A 128 -4.94 22.21 10.98
N TYR A 129 -6.24 22.54 10.89
CA TYR A 129 -7.01 23.18 11.94
C TYR A 129 -7.92 22.21 12.69
N ILE A 130 -7.68 20.90 12.60
CA ILE A 130 -8.53 19.86 13.22
C ILE A 130 -8.70 20.01 14.75
N LEU A 131 -7.82 20.76 15.41
CA LEU A 131 -7.90 21.06 16.85
C LEU A 131 -8.77 22.29 17.17
N LEU A 132 -9.12 23.11 16.19
CA LEU A 132 -9.99 24.26 16.37
C LEU A 132 -11.47 23.83 16.24
N PRO A 133 -12.38 24.44 17.02
CA PRO A 133 -13.80 24.20 16.87
C PRO A 133 -14.32 24.72 15.53
N GLN A 134 -15.29 24.00 14.98
CA GLN A 134 -15.90 24.25 13.66
C GLN A 134 -16.55 25.63 13.49
N GLU A 135 -16.86 26.32 14.59
CA GLU A 135 -17.38 27.70 14.55
C GLU A 135 -16.33 28.73 14.09
N LEU A 136 -15.04 28.39 14.20
CA LEU A 136 -13.93 29.27 13.82
C LEU A 136 -13.38 28.97 12.42
N VAL A 137 -13.51 27.73 11.95
CA VAL A 137 -12.94 27.26 10.68
C VAL A 137 -13.88 26.29 9.99
N ASP A 138 -14.14 26.53 8.70
CA ASP A 138 -14.88 25.60 7.85
C ASP A 138 -13.96 24.45 7.39
N HIS A 139 -14.06 23.31 8.07
CA HIS A 139 -13.30 22.09 7.79
C HIS A 139 -13.63 21.46 6.43
N SER A 140 -14.80 21.77 5.83
CA SER A 140 -15.22 21.19 4.55
C SER A 140 -14.28 21.56 3.40
N VAL A 141 -13.66 22.74 3.49
CA VAL A 141 -12.70 23.26 2.51
C VAL A 141 -11.43 22.40 2.43
N TYR A 142 -11.08 21.71 3.52
CA TYR A 142 -9.87 20.86 3.61
C TYR A 142 -10.13 19.40 3.22
N THR A 143 -11.35 19.07 2.78
CA THR A 143 -11.66 17.72 2.30
C THR A 143 -11.08 17.45 0.92
N ASN A 144 -10.85 16.16 0.65
CA ASN A 144 -10.17 15.70 -0.54
C ASN A 144 -10.85 14.46 -1.13
N LEU A 145 -11.83 14.71 -1.99
CA LEU A 145 -12.64 13.67 -2.62
C LEU A 145 -11.80 12.62 -3.36
N ALA A 146 -10.71 13.01 -4.03
CA ALA A 146 -9.88 12.08 -4.79
C ALA A 146 -9.17 11.08 -3.87
N HIS A 147 -8.64 11.56 -2.74
CA HIS A 147 -8.02 10.71 -1.73
C HIS A 147 -9.04 9.81 -1.04
N ASP A 148 -10.20 10.35 -0.68
CA ASP A 148 -11.26 9.61 0.01
C ASP A 148 -11.76 8.47 -0.87
N LEU A 149 -12.12 8.74 -2.12
CA LEU A 149 -12.59 7.73 -3.08
C LEU A 149 -11.56 6.61 -3.27
N MET A 150 -10.28 6.97 -3.44
CA MET A 150 -9.21 5.99 -3.61
C MET A 150 -9.06 5.09 -2.38
N THR A 151 -9.14 5.66 -1.18
CA THR A 151 -9.06 4.93 0.08
C THR A 151 -10.24 3.97 0.24
N TYR A 152 -11.45 4.45 -0.04
CA TYR A 152 -12.69 3.66 -0.01
C TYR A 152 -12.72 2.53 -1.04
N ILE A 153 -11.98 2.64 -2.15
CA ILE A 153 -11.89 1.58 -3.17
C ILE A 153 -10.73 0.62 -2.87
N CYS A 154 -9.54 1.14 -2.58
CA CYS A 154 -8.32 0.35 -2.48
C CYS A 154 -8.27 -0.50 -1.20
N ILE A 155 -8.68 0.03 -0.05
CA ILE A 155 -8.61 -0.72 1.21
C ILE A 155 -9.56 -1.93 1.20
N PRO A 156 -10.86 -1.78 0.86
CA PRO A 156 -11.77 -2.93 0.82
C PRO A 156 -11.41 -3.93 -0.28
N SER A 157 -10.95 -3.46 -1.45
CA SER A 157 -10.53 -4.37 -2.52
C SER A 157 -9.32 -5.22 -2.12
N LEU A 158 -8.31 -4.65 -1.46
CA LEU A 158 -7.20 -5.44 -0.90
C LEU A 158 -7.68 -6.50 0.08
N PHE A 159 -8.58 -6.14 1.01
CA PHE A 159 -9.12 -7.09 1.98
C PHE A 159 -9.83 -8.27 1.30
N VAL A 160 -10.68 -7.99 0.30
CA VAL A 160 -11.39 -9.02 -0.47
C VAL A 160 -10.42 -9.91 -1.25
N LEU A 161 -9.41 -9.32 -1.91
CA LEU A 161 -8.46 -10.08 -2.71
C LEU A 161 -7.56 -10.98 -1.87
N TYR A 162 -7.05 -10.48 -0.74
CA TYR A 162 -6.21 -11.29 0.14
C TYR A 162 -7.00 -12.40 0.84
N THR A 163 -8.24 -12.12 1.29
CA THR A 163 -9.10 -13.16 1.87
C THR A 163 -9.43 -14.24 0.84
N PHE A 164 -9.76 -13.85 -0.39
CA PHE A 164 -9.97 -14.78 -1.50
C PHE A 164 -8.72 -15.63 -1.80
N LEU A 165 -7.53 -15.02 -1.82
CA LEU A 165 -6.28 -15.71 -2.05
C LEU A 165 -5.99 -16.74 -0.94
N ILE A 166 -6.20 -16.38 0.33
CA ILE A 166 -6.03 -17.29 1.47
C ILE A 166 -6.98 -18.48 1.37
N ILE A 167 -8.27 -18.23 1.08
CA ILE A 167 -9.26 -19.30 0.91
C ILE A 167 -8.86 -20.23 -0.24
N SER A 168 -8.45 -19.65 -1.37
CA SER A 168 -8.03 -20.40 -2.56
C SER A 168 -6.82 -21.30 -2.27
N ILE A 169 -5.83 -20.80 -1.54
CA ILE A 169 -4.68 -21.58 -1.08
C ILE A 169 -5.13 -22.72 -0.16
N ARG A 170 -6.02 -22.46 0.81
CA ARG A 170 -6.51 -23.50 1.74
C ARG A 170 -7.28 -24.60 1.03
N VAL A 171 -8.15 -24.25 0.07
CA VAL A 171 -8.93 -25.23 -0.71
C VAL A 171 -7.99 -26.11 -1.54
N LYS A 172 -7.04 -25.51 -2.26
CA LYS A 172 -6.09 -26.25 -3.10
C LYS A 172 -5.08 -27.04 -2.27
N SER A 173 -4.63 -26.51 -1.12
CA SER A 173 -3.72 -27.18 -0.18
C SER A 173 -4.35 -28.43 0.44
N LYS A 174 -5.66 -28.40 0.74
CA LYS A 174 -6.39 -29.60 1.18
C LYS A 174 -6.46 -30.66 0.08
N GLY A 175 -6.55 -30.25 -1.18
CA GLY A 175 -6.44 -31.16 -2.34
C GLY A 175 -5.01 -31.63 -2.64
N LEU A 176 -3.99 -30.84 -2.26
CA LEU A 176 -2.56 -31.09 -2.48
C LEU A 176 -1.83 -31.77 -1.32
N SER A 177 -2.55 -32.18 -0.26
CA SER A 177 -2.03 -33.07 0.80
C SER A 177 -1.46 -34.39 0.24
N SER A 178 -1.61 -34.64 -1.06
CA SER A 178 -0.94 -35.75 -1.74
C SER A 178 0.41 -35.42 -2.40
N GLN A 179 0.80 -34.18 -2.76
CA GLN A 179 1.97 -34.07 -3.67
C GLN A 179 2.99 -32.89 -3.66
N ASN A 180 2.90 -31.72 -3.02
CA ASN A 180 4.04 -30.76 -3.13
C ASN A 180 4.25 -29.76 -1.95
N THR A 181 5.19 -30.12 -1.07
CA THR A 181 5.61 -29.40 0.15
C THR A 181 6.46 -28.14 -0.10
N ALA A 182 6.94 -27.90 -1.32
CA ALA A 182 7.86 -26.79 -1.61
C ALA A 182 7.17 -25.43 -1.80
N GLN A 183 5.97 -25.40 -2.38
CA GLN A 183 5.25 -24.15 -2.65
C GLN A 183 4.54 -23.60 -1.39
N LEU A 184 4.16 -24.48 -0.46
CA LEU A 184 3.57 -24.10 0.84
C LEU A 184 4.57 -23.33 1.70
N LYS A 185 5.82 -23.81 1.76
CA LYS A 185 6.90 -23.20 2.54
C LYS A 185 7.26 -21.78 2.07
N VAL A 186 7.15 -21.51 0.76
CA VAL A 186 7.41 -20.18 0.20
C VAL A 186 6.29 -19.20 0.56
N ALA A 187 5.03 -19.65 0.55
CA ALA A 187 3.90 -18.84 0.96
C ALA A 187 3.91 -18.55 2.48
N GLU A 188 4.32 -19.52 3.29
CA GLU A 188 4.45 -19.40 4.75
C GLU A 188 5.61 -18.46 5.13
N ALA A 189 6.77 -18.56 4.47
CA ALA A 189 7.88 -17.62 4.66
C ALA A 189 7.54 -16.17 4.24
N THR A 190 6.70 -15.99 3.22
CA THR A 190 6.22 -14.66 2.82
C THR A 190 5.24 -14.09 3.87
N PHE A 191 4.44 -14.95 4.51
CA PHE A 191 3.53 -14.58 5.59
C PHE A 191 4.27 -14.18 6.88
N ASP A 192 5.38 -14.85 7.20
CA ASP A 192 6.25 -14.51 8.34
C ASP A 192 6.99 -13.17 8.15
N GLN A 193 7.38 -12.83 6.91
CA GLN A 193 8.00 -11.53 6.63
C GLN A 193 7.01 -10.36 6.79
N LEU A 194 5.74 -10.56 6.42
CA LEU A 194 4.71 -9.52 6.53
C LEU A 194 4.26 -9.28 7.97
N THR A 195 4.23 -10.32 8.81
CA THR A 195 3.91 -10.18 10.24
C THR A 195 5.04 -9.49 11.03
N ASN A 196 6.32 -9.77 10.73
CA ASN A 196 7.43 -9.10 11.39
C ASN A 196 7.57 -7.61 11.03
N ASN A 197 7.31 -7.20 9.79
CA ASN A 197 7.33 -5.79 9.41
C ASN A 197 6.17 -4.97 10.00
N SER A 198 5.05 -5.60 10.32
CA SER A 198 3.87 -4.94 10.90
C SER A 198 3.99 -4.62 12.40
N HIS A 199 5.07 -5.07 13.06
CA HIS A 199 5.35 -4.80 14.47
C HIS A 199 6.01 -3.42 14.72
N VAL A 200 6.43 -2.72 13.66
CA VAL A 200 7.23 -1.48 13.74
C VAL A 200 6.41 -0.22 13.42
N SER A 201 5.21 -0.35 12.84
CA SER A 201 4.35 0.77 12.46
C SER A 201 3.03 0.74 13.24
N ASP A 202 3.08 1.11 14.52
CA ASP A 202 1.91 1.13 15.41
C ASP A 202 0.95 2.29 15.10
N SER A 203 -0.36 2.00 15.15
CA SER A 203 -1.38 2.68 16.00
C SER A 203 -2.78 2.84 15.39
N LEU A 204 -2.98 2.70 14.06
CA LEU A 204 -4.30 2.92 13.42
C LEU A 204 -5.01 1.68 12.87
N ALA A 205 -4.41 0.49 12.98
CA ALA A 205 -4.91 -0.72 12.32
C ALA A 205 -5.30 -1.85 13.29
N SER A 206 -6.00 -1.54 14.39
CA SER A 206 -6.43 -2.56 15.38
C SER A 206 -7.33 -3.66 14.81
N GLY A 207 -8.06 -3.39 13.72
CA GLY A 207 -8.90 -4.37 13.01
C GLY A 207 -8.13 -5.55 12.40
N PRO A 208 -7.15 -5.31 11.48
CA PRO A 208 -6.36 -6.39 10.89
C PRO A 208 -5.47 -7.13 11.90
N TYR A 209 -4.99 -6.48 12.97
CA TYR A 209 -4.27 -7.19 14.05
C TYR A 209 -5.15 -8.20 14.78
N LEU A 210 -6.42 -7.86 15.07
CA LEU A 210 -7.36 -8.78 15.71
C LEU A 210 -7.67 -9.99 14.81
N PHE A 211 -7.80 -9.76 13.50
CA PHE A 211 -8.04 -10.81 12.51
C PHE A 211 -6.82 -11.73 12.34
N LEU A 212 -5.60 -11.18 12.29
CA LEU A 212 -4.35 -11.96 12.24
C LEU A 212 -4.13 -12.75 13.54
N LYS A 213 -4.49 -12.20 14.70
CA LYS A 213 -4.42 -12.89 16.00
C LYS A 213 -5.48 -14.00 16.12
N PHE A 214 -6.68 -13.79 15.56
CA PHE A 214 -7.71 -14.82 15.42
C PHE A 214 -7.27 -15.96 14.48
N LEU A 215 -6.55 -15.63 13.40
CA LEU A 215 -5.97 -16.61 12.48
C LEU A 215 -4.83 -17.41 13.13
N ARG A 216 -3.96 -16.79 13.93
CA ARG A 216 -2.92 -17.49 14.71
C ARG A 216 -3.51 -18.48 15.72
N ARG A 217 -4.61 -18.10 16.37
CA ARG A 217 -5.27 -18.93 17.40
C ARG A 217 -5.97 -20.17 16.85
N ASN A 218 -6.33 -20.16 15.57
CA ASN A 218 -7.00 -21.27 14.87
C ASN A 218 -6.07 -22.00 13.87
N ALA A 219 -4.76 -21.68 13.87
CA ALA A 219 -3.75 -22.27 13.00
C ALA A 219 -2.81 -23.27 13.71
N VAL A 220 -3.04 -23.59 14.98
CA VAL A 220 -2.36 -24.72 15.64
C VAL A 220 -3.24 -25.95 15.47
N PRO A 221 -2.85 -26.96 14.66
CA PRO A 221 -3.54 -28.23 14.62
C PRO A 221 -3.24 -29.00 15.92
N CYS A 222 -4.30 -29.41 16.63
CA CYS A 222 -4.31 -30.75 17.22
C CYS A 222 -4.52 -31.77 16.09
#